data_AF-A0A8C4LFF7-F1
#
_entry.id   AF-A0A8C4LFF7-F1
#
_cell.length_a   1.000
_cell.length_b   1.000
_cell.length_c   1.000
_cell.angle_alpha   90.00
_cell.angle_beta   90.00
_cell.angle_gamma   90.00
#
_symmetry.space_group_name_H-M   'P 1'
#
loop_
_entity.id
_entity.type
_entity.pdbx_description
1 polymer ?
#
loop_
_entity_poly.entity_id
_entity_poly.type
_entity_poly.pdbx_seq_one_letter_code
_entity_poly.pdbx_strand_id
1 'polypeptide(L)' 'MAGNSILLAAVSLLSACQQSYFAFQVGRARLKYKIMPPAVSGSPEFDRIFRAHFCYLSGSGVHLCPSPVFLGIFRSC' A
#
# COMPACT_ATOMS: atom_id res chain seq x y z
N MET A 1 10.34 -28.90 -3.54
CA MET A 1 10.63 -27.49 -3.18
C MET A 1 9.56 -26.49 -3.69
N ALA A 2 8.32 -26.92 -4.00
CA ALA A 2 7.27 -26.04 -4.53
C ALA A 2 6.18 -25.65 -3.49
N GLY A 3 5.98 -26.46 -2.44
CA GLY A 3 4.90 -26.23 -1.46
C GLY A 3 5.08 -24.96 -0.63
N ASN A 4 6.32 -24.61 -0.31
CA ASN A 4 6.70 -23.38 0.38
C ASN A 4 6.49 -22.13 -0.50
N SER A 5 6.68 -22.24 -1.81
CA SER A 5 6.52 -21.12 -2.75
C SER A 5 5.06 -20.70 -2.93
N ILE A 6 4.12 -21.65 -2.85
CA ILE A 6 2.67 -21.37 -2.97
C ILE A 6 2.19 -20.53 -1.78
N LEU A 7 2.61 -20.89 -0.56
CA LEU A 7 2.27 -20.14 0.65
C LEU A 7 2.84 -18.71 0.60
N LEU A 8 4.10 -18.57 0.17
CA LEU A 8 4.74 -17.26 0.00
C LEU A 8 4.04 -16.41 -1.07
N ALA A 9 3.64 -17.01 -2.19
CA ALA A 9 2.88 -16.32 -3.24
C ALA A 9 1.50 -15.88 -2.74
N ALA A 10 0.79 -16.74 -1.99
CA ALA A 10 -0.50 -16.41 -1.41
C ALA A 10 -0.41 -15.25 -0.41
N VAL A 11 0.58 -15.25 0.49
CA VAL A 11 0.80 -14.15 1.45
C VAL A 11 1.21 -12.86 0.74
N SER A 12 2.01 -12.95 -0.34
CA SER A 12 2.39 -11.79 -1.15
C SER A 12 1.19 -11.16 -1.84
N LEU A 13 0.31 -11.98 -2.44
CA LEU A 13 -0.92 -11.51 -3.06
C LEU A 13 -1.87 -10.89 -2.04
N LEU A 14 -2.04 -11.54 -0.87
CA LEU A 14 -2.88 -11.01 0.21
C LEU A 14 -2.37 -9.65 0.70
N SER A 15 -1.05 -9.49 0.86
CA SER A 15 -0.43 -8.22 1.21
C SER A 15 -0.67 -7.14 0.15
N ALA A 16 -0.52 -7.48 -1.14
CA ALA A 16 -0.79 -6.54 -2.23
C ALA A 16 -2.27 -6.11 -2.28
N CYS A 17 -3.20 -7.04 -2.08
CA CYS A 17 -4.63 -6.74 -1.96
C CYS A 17 -4.95 -5.83 -0.77
N GLN A 18 -4.26 -6.01 0.35
CA GLN A 18 -4.43 -5.17 1.52
C GLN A 18 -3.89 -3.75 1.28
N GLN A 19 -2.75 -3.61 0.59
CA GLN A 19 -2.20 -2.31 0.18
C GLN A 19 -3.14 -1.55 -0.77
N SER A 20 -3.72 -2.23 -1.76
CA SER A 20 -4.66 -1.63 -2.70
C SER A 20 -5.96 -1.20 -2.02
N TYR A 21 -6.46 -1.98 -1.05
CA TYR A 21 -7.61 -1.59 -0.23
C TYR A 21 -7.36 -0.29 0.54
N PHE A 22 -6.20 -0.15 1.19
CA PHE A 22 -5.86 1.09 1.89
C PHE A 22 -5.70 2.28 0.96
N ALA A 23 -5.10 2.09 -0.23
CA ALA A 23 -5.01 3.15 -1.24
C ALA A 23 -6.41 3.61 -1.70
N PHE A 24 -7.33 2.67 -1.90
CA PHE A 24 -8.71 2.97 -2.23
C PHE A 24 -9.43 3.73 -1.11
N GLN A 25 -9.20 3.37 0.16
CA GLN A 25 -9.74 4.09 1.32
C GLN A 25 -9.24 5.54 1.37
N VAL A 26 -7.96 5.79 1.07
CA VAL A 26 -7.42 7.16 0.94
C VAL A 26 -8.13 7.90 -0.20
N GLY A 27 -8.30 7.27 -1.36
CA GLY A 27 -9.04 7.86 -2.49
C GLY A 27 -10.48 8.24 -2.13
N ARG A 28 -11.22 7.35 -1.45
CA ARG A 28 -12.56 7.64 -0.95
C ARG A 28 -12.56 8.79 0.06
N ALA A 29 -11.58 8.84 0.95
CA ALA A 29 -11.44 9.93 1.91
C ALA A 29 -11.16 11.26 1.20
N ARG A 30 -10.31 11.28 0.15
CA ARG A 30 -10.07 12.47 -0.67
C ARG A 30 -11.37 13.00 -1.29
N LEU A 31 -12.21 12.12 -1.84
CA LEU A 31 -13.50 12.49 -2.39
C LEU A 31 -14.47 13.00 -1.31
N LYS A 32 -14.55 12.32 -0.16
CA LYS A 32 -15.45 12.69 0.95
C LYS A 32 -15.11 14.05 1.57
N TYR A 33 -13.83 14.30 1.80
CA TYR A 33 -13.33 15.55 2.41
C TYR A 33 -12.94 16.61 1.38
N LYS A 34 -13.19 16.37 0.09
CA LYS A 34 -12.87 17.28 -1.04
C LYS A 34 -11.41 17.76 -1.04
N ILE A 35 -10.49 16.87 -0.68
CA ILE A 35 -9.06 17.17 -0.66
C ILE A 35 -8.48 16.93 -2.05
N MET A 36 -8.24 18.02 -2.78
CA MET A 36 -7.60 17.97 -4.09
C MET A 36 -6.13 17.55 -3.96
N PRO A 37 -5.65 16.57 -4.74
CA PRO A 37 -4.22 16.34 -4.89
C PRO A 37 -3.53 17.64 -5.37
N PRO A 38 -2.30 17.97 -4.91
CA PRO A 38 -1.36 17.20 -4.10
C PRO A 38 -1.52 17.39 -2.58
N ALA A 39 -2.59 18.04 -2.11
CA ALA A 39 -2.75 18.32 -0.68
C ALA A 39 -2.83 17.03 0.13
N VAL A 40 -2.04 16.97 1.20
CA VAL A 40 -1.95 15.85 2.15
C VAL A 40 -2.52 16.19 3.53
N SER A 41 -3.00 17.42 3.71
CA SER A 41 -3.64 17.88 4.95
C SER A 41 -5.00 18.50 4.66
N GLY A 42 -5.90 18.36 5.63
CA GLY A 42 -7.29 18.80 5.52
C GLY A 42 -8.05 18.47 6.80
N SER A 43 -9.04 17.58 6.70
CA SER A 43 -9.75 17.07 7.88
C SER A 43 -8.83 16.16 8.73
N PRO A 44 -8.89 16.22 10.07
CA PRO A 44 -8.10 15.33 10.94
C PRO A 44 -8.38 13.84 10.68
N GLU A 45 -9.55 13.51 10.14
CA GLU A 45 -9.92 12.14 9.80
C GLU A 45 -9.22 11.67 8.54
N PHE A 46 -9.06 12.56 7.57
CA PHE A 46 -8.27 12.30 6.38
C PHE A 46 -6.79 12.10 6.72
N ASP A 47 -6.23 12.94 7.59
CA ASP A 47 -4.83 12.84 8.01
C ASP A 47 -4.54 11.49 8.69
N ARG A 48 -5.43 11.02 9.57
CA ARG A 48 -5.32 9.68 10.19
C ARG A 48 -5.30 8.56 9.17
N ILE A 49 -6.21 8.58 8.18
CA ILE A 49 -6.29 7.56 7.13
C ILE A 49 -5.05 7.62 6.23
N PHE A 50 -4.62 8.82 5.85
CA PHE A 50 -3.45 9.05 5.01
C PHE A 50 -2.16 8.59 5.69
N ARG A 51 -1.96 8.92 6.98
CA ARG A 51 -0.83 8.43 7.78
C ARG A 51 -0.85 6.92 7.97
N ALA A 52 -2.02 6.32 8.23
CA ALA A 52 -2.13 4.87 8.38
C ALA A 52 -1.67 4.15 7.09
N HIS A 53 -2.09 4.65 5.92
CA HIS A 53 -1.62 4.15 4.64
C HIS A 53 -0.11 4.32 4.47
N PHE A 54 0.44 5.49 4.80
CA PHE A 54 1.88 5.76 4.70
C PHE A 54 2.73 4.87 5.62
N CYS A 55 2.32 4.65 6.86
CA CYS A 55 2.98 3.72 7.79
C CYS A 55 2.95 2.28 7.27
N TYR A 56 1.81 1.85 6.70
CA TYR A 56 1.68 0.51 6.13
C TYR A 56 2.55 0.34 4.88
N LEU A 57 2.63 1.36 4.01
CA LEU A 57 3.47 1.35 2.81
C LEU A 57 4.97 1.36 3.15
N SER A 58 5.37 2.14 4.15
CA SER A 58 6.77 2.18 4.60
C SER A 58 7.18 0.85 5.24
N GLY A 59 6.27 0.18 5.98
CA GLY A 59 6.51 -1.14 6.54
C GLY A 59 6.43 -2.29 5.52
N SER A 60 5.59 -2.17 4.48
CA SER A 60 5.41 -3.22 3.47
C SER A 60 6.63 -3.40 2.57
N GLY A 61 7.48 -2.37 2.44
CA GLY A 61 8.81 -2.47 1.81
C GLY A 61 9.71 -3.54 2.46
N VAL A 62 9.48 -3.89 3.73
CA VAL A 62 10.23 -4.95 4.43
C VAL A 62 9.69 -6.35 4.09
N HIS A 63 8.39 -6.48 3.86
CA HIS A 63 7.74 -7.78 3.59
C HIS A 63 7.73 -8.16 2.09
N LEU A 64 7.83 -7.18 1.18
CA LEU A 64 8.00 -7.40 -0.26
C LEU A 64 9.47 -7.67 -0.65
N CYS A 65 10.43 -7.41 0.24
CA CYS A 65 11.86 -7.51 -0.05
C CYS A 65 12.50 -8.91 -0.10
N PRO A 66 11.81 -10.07 -0.02
CA PRO A 66 12.46 -11.33 -0.36
C PRO A 66 12.29 -11.73 -1.84
N SER A 67 11.48 -11.03 -2.65
CA SER A 67 11.24 -11.41 -4.05
C SER A 67 11.78 -10.36 -5.05
N PRO A 68 12.79 -10.71 -5.89
CA PRO A 68 13.38 -9.80 -6.88
C PRO A 68 12.42 -9.32 -7.99
N VAL A 69 11.17 -9.80 -8.00
CA VAL A 69 10.13 -9.44 -8.98
C VAL A 69 9.66 -7.98 -8.82
N PHE A 70 9.67 -7.43 -7.61
CA PHE A 70 9.22 -6.05 -7.37
C PHE A 70 10.30 -4.97 -7.53
N LEU A 71 11.59 -5.34 -7.43
CA LEU A 71 12.71 -4.42 -7.66
C LEU A 71 12.78 -3.96 -9.13
N GLY A 72 12.22 -4.74 -10.06
CA GLY A 72 12.13 -4.38 -11.47
C GLY A 72 11.07 -3.32 -11.78
N ILE A 73 10.01 -3.21 -10.96
CA ILE A 73 8.88 -2.30 -11.22
C ILE A 73 9.15 -0.90 -10.64
N PHE A 74 9.75 -0.80 -9.46
CA PHE A 74 10.00 0.50 -8.80
C PHE A 74 11.34 1.17 -9.16
N ARG A 75 12.25 0.49 -9.88
CA ARG A 75 13.50 1.10 -10.36
C ARG A 75 13.37 1.77 -11.73
N SER A 76 12.18 1.75 -12.33
CA SER A 76 11.89 2.34 -13.64
C SER A 76 10.93 3.53 -13.58
N CYS A 77 10.55 4.01 -12.39
CA CYS A 77 9.78 5.24 -12.19
C CYS A 77 10.63 6.27 -11.45
#